data_AF-A0A6D2JUZ0-F1
#
_entry.id   AF-A0A6D2JUZ0-F1
#
_cell.length_a   1.000
_cell.length_b   1.000
_cell.length_c   1.000
_cell.angle_alpha   90.00
_cell.angle_beta   90.00
_cell.angle_gamma   90.00
#
_symmetry.space_group_name_H-M   'P 1'
#
loop_
_entity.id
_entity.type
_entity.pdbx_description
1 polymer ?
#
loop_
_entity_poly.entity_id
_entity_poly.type
_entity_poly.pdbx_seq_one_letter_code
_entity_poly.pdbx_strand_id
1 'polypeptide(L)'
;MKRPMVYAIRDFPAGCGTNVPEKGFKNPRTSDVAFKNRSVNVVASPKRIGASLKEEKEEFKKPKHDHVPKPELATCSKEEPEFKISDPTPREKVLDVLRVFKQVYRQLDEDKQARRGGDSFDATARIDLKTQAVLEKMGKRVNTYKKIGHVPGIQVGDEFQYKTELRLVGLHSKTMGGIDYMKIGGVNFATSIVASEGYDYDDKFDADVVTYTGEGGNVICKGKKSEDQKMVKGNLALANSMRHKSEVRVIRGQERLDKRGRRYVYDGLYLVDIYWLEKGDSGKSLYKFKLSRIPGQPPLT
;
A
#
# COMPACT_ATOMS: atom_id res chain seq x y z
N MET A 1 0.04 -31.10 50.96
CA MET A 1 -0.94 -30.19 51.60
C MET A 1 -1.47 -29.22 50.54
N LYS A 2 -2.75 -29.30 50.16
CA LYS A 2 -3.39 -28.39 49.19
C LYS A 2 -3.95 -27.18 49.92
N ARG A 3 -3.63 -25.96 49.48
CA ARG A 3 -4.17 -24.70 50.04
C ARG A 3 -5.62 -24.49 49.55
N PRO A 4 -6.55 -23.98 50.39
CA PRO A 4 -7.93 -23.73 49.96
C PRO A 4 -8.04 -22.45 49.11
N MET A 5 -8.84 -22.51 48.05
CA MET A 5 -9.26 -21.33 47.26
C MET A 5 -10.32 -20.54 48.05
N VAL A 6 -10.07 -19.25 48.26
CA VAL A 6 -11.04 -18.30 48.79
C VAL A 6 -11.65 -17.55 47.62
N TYR A 7 -12.97 -17.61 47.46
CA TYR A 7 -13.70 -16.79 46.48
C TYR A 7 -14.12 -15.48 47.15
N ALA A 8 -13.69 -14.36 46.59
CA ALA A 8 -14.18 -13.04 46.96
C ALA A 8 -15.50 -12.78 46.22
N ILE A 9 -16.60 -12.72 46.97
CA ILE A 9 -17.89 -12.23 46.48
C ILE A 9 -17.77 -10.70 46.40
N ARG A 10 -17.97 -10.13 45.21
CA ARG A 10 -18.06 -8.68 45.02
C ARG A 10 -19.53 -8.31 44.98
N ASP A 11 -20.01 -7.70 46.05
CA ASP A 11 -21.32 -7.06 46.08
C ASP A 11 -21.26 -5.78 45.24
N PHE A 12 -22.03 -5.75 44.15
CA PHE A 12 -22.26 -4.54 43.37
C PHE A 12 -23.52 -3.83 43.87
N PRO A 13 -23.49 -2.50 44.08
CA PRO A 13 -24.69 -1.75 44.44
C PRO A 13 -25.73 -1.79 43.30
N ALA A 14 -27.01 -1.87 43.67
CA ALA A 14 -28.12 -1.85 42.72
C ALA A 14 -28.22 -0.48 42.02
N GLY A 15 -28.28 -0.45 40.69
CA GLY A 15 -28.67 0.77 39.95
C GLY A 15 -27.91 1.16 38.69
N CYS A 16 -27.24 0.26 37.96
CA CYS A 16 -26.71 0.59 36.62
C CYS A 16 -26.97 -0.51 35.60
N GLY A 17 -28.24 -0.66 35.21
CA GLY A 17 -28.62 -1.35 33.99
C GLY A 17 -29.04 -0.32 32.93
N THR A 18 -28.33 -0.25 31.81
CA THR A 18 -28.84 0.46 30.63
C THR A 18 -29.72 -0.50 29.84
N ASN A 19 -31.01 -0.19 29.85
CA ASN A 19 -32.08 -0.91 29.16
C ASN A 19 -31.86 -0.94 27.63
N VAL A 20 -32.01 -2.14 27.07
CA VAL A 20 -32.34 -2.38 25.66
C VAL A 20 -33.86 -2.26 25.50
N PRO A 21 -34.38 -1.68 24.40
CA PRO A 21 -35.72 -2.01 23.93
C PRO A 21 -35.64 -2.83 22.63
N GLU A 22 -36.05 -4.09 22.72
CA GLU A 22 -36.59 -4.83 21.59
C GLU A 22 -38.03 -4.37 21.32
N LYS A 23 -38.38 -4.15 20.04
CA LYS A 23 -39.71 -4.46 19.48
C LYS A 23 -39.63 -4.44 17.95
N GLY A 24 -39.94 -5.58 17.34
CA GLY A 24 -40.11 -5.73 15.89
C GLY A 24 -41.48 -5.25 15.40
N PHE A 25 -41.65 -5.19 14.07
CA PHE A 25 -42.73 -5.81 13.29
C PHE A 25 -42.69 -5.37 11.80
N LYS A 26 -42.72 -6.38 10.90
CA LYS A 26 -43.38 -6.47 9.57
C LYS A 26 -43.06 -5.48 8.41
N ASN A 27 -42.62 -6.07 7.29
CA ASN A 27 -42.79 -5.58 5.90
C ASN A 27 -44.28 -5.61 5.47
N PRO A 28 -44.71 -4.75 4.51
CA PRO A 28 -44.82 -5.23 3.12
C PRO A 28 -44.53 -4.20 1.98
N ARG A 29 -44.07 -4.79 0.87
CA ARG A 29 -44.09 -4.51 -0.60
C ARG A 29 -44.72 -3.23 -1.22
N THR A 30 -44.14 -2.93 -2.41
CA THR A 30 -44.66 -2.27 -3.65
C THR A 30 -44.89 -0.75 -3.59
N SER A 31 -44.62 0.09 -4.61
CA SER A 31 -44.53 -0.05 -6.07
C SER A 31 -43.75 1.11 -6.73
N ASP A 32 -43.41 0.91 -8.00
CA ASP A 32 -43.01 1.83 -9.07
C ASP A 32 -43.33 3.33 -8.91
N VAL A 33 -42.41 4.21 -9.34
CA VAL A 33 -42.67 5.27 -10.35
C VAL A 33 -41.34 5.69 -10.98
N ALA A 34 -41.22 5.43 -12.29
CA ALA A 34 -40.26 6.05 -13.18
C ALA A 34 -40.73 7.47 -13.55
N PHE A 35 -39.85 8.47 -13.51
CA PHE A 35 -40.06 9.73 -14.21
C PHE A 35 -39.03 9.89 -15.34
N LYS A 36 -39.57 9.90 -16.55
CA LYS A 36 -38.96 10.22 -17.83
C LYS A 36 -39.52 11.58 -18.24
N ASN A 37 -38.69 12.46 -18.80
CA ASN A 37 -38.97 13.41 -19.92
C ASN A 37 -37.96 14.57 -19.88
N ARG A 38 -37.08 14.65 -20.88
CA ARG A 38 -37.16 15.40 -22.17
C ARG A 38 -36.59 16.82 -22.01
N SER A 39 -35.43 17.11 -22.59
CA SER A 39 -35.22 17.58 -23.98
C SER A 39 -35.61 19.04 -24.18
N VAL A 40 -34.65 19.94 -24.43
CA VAL A 40 -34.68 20.89 -25.57
C VAL A 40 -33.24 21.25 -26.00
N ASN A 41 -33.04 21.31 -27.31
CA ASN A 41 -31.87 21.72 -28.08
C ASN A 41 -31.53 23.23 -27.92
N VAL A 42 -30.36 23.65 -28.44
CA VAL A 42 -30.18 24.69 -29.51
C VAL A 42 -28.68 25.10 -29.56
N VAL A 43 -27.90 24.66 -30.56
CA VAL A 43 -27.51 25.30 -31.85
C VAL A 43 -26.24 26.19 -31.82
N ALA A 44 -25.32 25.85 -32.74
CA ALA A 44 -24.35 26.65 -33.53
C ALA A 44 -23.02 27.19 -32.95
N SER A 45 -21.94 26.76 -33.63
CA SER A 45 -20.67 27.46 -33.84
C SER A 45 -20.82 28.67 -34.79
N PRO A 46 -19.79 29.53 -34.96
CA PRO A 46 -18.84 29.32 -36.07
C PRO A 46 -17.38 29.78 -35.86
N LYS A 47 -16.49 29.24 -36.72
CA LYS A 47 -15.11 29.68 -37.02
C LYS A 47 -15.06 30.95 -37.89
N ARG A 48 -13.97 31.75 -37.79
CA ARG A 48 -13.26 32.52 -38.87
C ARG A 48 -11.80 32.72 -38.41
N ILE A 49 -10.72 32.32 -39.11
CA ILE A 49 -10.04 32.79 -40.35
C ILE A 49 -9.43 34.20 -40.28
N GLY A 50 -8.09 34.24 -40.07
CA GLY A 50 -7.02 34.92 -40.83
C GLY A 50 -7.05 36.42 -41.19
N ALA A 51 -5.96 37.14 -40.86
CA ALA A 51 -5.30 38.14 -41.73
C ALA A 51 -3.89 38.51 -41.20
N SER A 52 -2.96 38.75 -42.12
CA SER A 52 -1.53 39.06 -41.97
C SER A 52 -1.27 40.53 -42.35
N LEU A 53 -0.29 41.20 -41.74
CA LEU A 53 0.39 42.36 -42.33
C LEU A 53 1.89 42.34 -41.96
N LYS A 54 2.72 42.60 -42.98
CA LYS A 54 4.18 42.79 -42.99
C LYS A 54 4.50 44.28 -43.21
N GLU A 55 5.69 44.72 -42.83
CA GLU A 55 6.58 45.73 -43.46
C GLU A 55 7.85 45.86 -42.57
N GLU A 56 9.05 45.34 -42.93
CA GLU A 56 10.20 45.96 -43.66
C GLU A 56 10.62 47.36 -43.18
N LYS A 57 11.75 47.53 -42.46
CA LYS A 57 13.21 47.62 -42.82
C LYS A 57 13.67 49.04 -43.18
N GLU A 58 14.68 49.55 -42.45
CA GLU A 58 15.80 50.29 -43.06
C GLU A 58 17.06 50.33 -42.16
N GLU A 59 18.21 50.41 -42.83
CA GLU A 59 19.59 50.13 -42.40
C GLU A 59 20.42 51.42 -42.42
N PHE A 60 21.35 51.64 -41.48
CA PHE A 60 22.48 52.56 -41.69
C PHE A 60 23.77 52.03 -41.03
N LYS A 61 24.86 52.02 -41.81
CA LYS A 61 26.16 51.38 -41.55
C LYS A 61 27.25 52.36 -41.04
N LYS A 62 27.97 51.91 -39.99
CA LYS A 62 29.44 51.88 -39.69
C LYS A 62 30.29 53.17 -39.75
N PRO A 63 31.41 53.22 -38.97
CA PRO A 63 32.69 52.70 -39.47
C PRO A 63 33.49 51.84 -38.47
N LYS A 64 34.47 51.11 -39.00
CA LYS A 64 35.46 50.24 -38.33
C LYS A 64 36.75 51.02 -38.02
N HIS A 65 37.53 50.56 -37.05
CA HIS A 65 38.98 50.78 -37.00
C HIS A 65 39.71 49.50 -36.52
N ASP A 66 40.88 49.27 -37.10
CA ASP A 66 41.70 48.05 -37.03
C ASP A 66 42.79 48.06 -35.94
N HIS A 67 43.25 46.84 -35.59
CA HIS A 67 44.62 46.38 -35.27
C HIS A 67 45.22 46.34 -33.83
N VAL A 68 45.46 45.08 -33.38
CA VAL A 68 46.72 44.48 -32.83
C VAL A 68 47.04 44.61 -31.30
N PRO A 69 47.64 43.56 -30.65
CA PRO A 69 47.22 43.04 -29.34
C PRO A 69 48.14 43.38 -28.14
N LYS A 70 47.64 43.13 -26.92
CA LYS A 70 48.39 43.18 -25.64
C LYS A 70 48.18 41.89 -24.83
N PRO A 71 49.11 41.50 -23.94
CA PRO A 71 49.45 40.11 -23.65
C PRO A 71 48.58 39.47 -22.57
N GLU A 72 48.57 38.14 -22.62
CA GLU A 72 47.98 37.21 -21.66
C GLU A 72 48.35 37.54 -20.21
N LEU A 73 47.32 37.64 -19.37
CA LEU A 73 47.44 37.38 -17.94
C LEU A 73 46.69 36.07 -17.68
N ALA A 74 47.45 34.99 -17.52
CA ALA A 74 46.92 33.68 -17.19
C ALA A 74 46.27 33.72 -15.80
N THR A 75 44.96 33.92 -15.74
CA THR A 75 44.18 33.56 -14.55
C THR A 75 43.73 32.12 -14.71
N CYS A 76 44.44 31.23 -14.02
CA CYS A 76 44.01 29.88 -13.72
C CYS A 76 42.73 29.97 -12.87
N SER A 77 41.58 30.04 -13.52
CA SER A 77 40.29 29.80 -12.88
C SER A 77 40.24 28.31 -12.56
N LYS A 78 40.54 27.99 -11.31
CA LYS A 78 40.14 26.71 -10.71
C LYS A 78 38.63 26.64 -10.87
N GLU A 79 38.16 25.83 -11.81
CA GLU A 79 36.79 25.35 -11.81
C GLU A 79 36.65 24.48 -10.55
N GLU A 80 36.17 25.09 -9.48
CA GLU A 80 35.52 24.38 -8.39
C GLU A 80 34.43 23.52 -9.04
N PRO A 81 34.43 22.19 -8.85
CA PRO A 81 33.40 21.36 -9.45
C PRO A 81 32.07 21.80 -8.83
N GLU A 82 31.21 22.41 -9.64
CA GLU A 82 29.81 22.64 -9.27
C GLU A 82 29.21 21.28 -8.92
N PHE A 83 29.11 21.02 -7.62
CA PHE A 83 28.46 19.81 -7.10
C PHE A 83 26.97 19.98 -7.36
N LYS A 84 26.53 19.61 -8.57
CA LYS A 84 25.13 19.58 -8.94
C LYS A 84 24.45 18.58 -8.01
N ILE A 85 23.75 19.09 -7.00
CA ILE A 85 22.88 18.28 -6.15
C ILE A 85 21.75 17.77 -7.05
N SER A 86 21.96 16.62 -7.68
CA SER A 86 20.97 15.96 -8.50
C SER A 86 19.81 15.54 -7.60
N ASP A 87 18.58 15.71 -8.09
CA ASP A 87 17.41 15.19 -7.39
C ASP A 87 17.57 13.69 -7.12
N PRO A 88 17.29 13.22 -5.89
CA PRO A 88 17.49 11.82 -5.55
C PRO A 88 16.56 10.94 -6.41
N THR A 89 17.14 9.88 -6.95
CA THR A 89 16.45 8.87 -7.73
C THR A 89 15.34 8.20 -6.90
N PRO A 90 14.33 7.57 -7.53
CA PRO A 90 13.31 6.83 -6.80
C PRO A 90 13.89 5.76 -5.85
N ARG A 91 14.99 5.11 -6.25
CA ARG A 91 15.67 4.10 -5.42
C ARG A 91 16.29 4.74 -4.18
N GLU A 92 17.01 5.85 -4.34
CA GLU A 92 17.61 6.57 -3.21
C GLU A 92 16.54 7.07 -2.24
N LYS A 93 15.39 7.55 -2.73
CA LYS A 93 14.25 7.95 -1.90
C LYS A 93 13.69 6.80 -1.07
N VAL A 94 13.51 5.62 -1.69
CA VAL A 94 13.06 4.40 -0.97
C VAL A 94 14.06 3.98 0.10
N LEU A 95 15.35 3.94 -0.25
CA LEU A 95 16.42 3.56 0.67
C LEU A 95 16.56 4.55 1.83
N ASP A 96 16.39 5.85 1.58
CA ASP A 96 16.36 6.88 2.63
C ASP A 96 15.22 6.65 3.62
N VAL A 97 14.00 6.41 3.15
CA VAL A 97 12.85 6.10 4.03
C VAL A 97 13.12 4.88 4.90
N LEU A 98 13.63 3.79 4.32
CA LEU A 98 13.96 2.56 5.07
C LEU A 98 15.10 2.77 6.06
N ARG A 99 16.11 3.57 5.71
CA ARG A 99 17.21 3.94 6.60
C ARG A 99 16.70 4.73 7.80
N VAL A 100 15.88 5.76 7.56
CA VAL A 100 15.28 6.58 8.63
C VAL A 100 14.35 5.73 9.49
N PHE A 101 13.58 4.82 8.89
CA PHE A 101 12.74 3.87 9.63
C PHE A 101 13.58 3.05 10.62
N LYS A 102 14.69 2.45 10.18
CA LYS A 102 15.58 1.66 11.05
C LYS A 102 16.18 2.49 12.19
N GLN A 103 16.56 3.73 11.92
CA GLN A 103 17.10 4.65 12.93
C GLN A 103 16.05 4.99 14.00
N VAL A 104 14.86 5.43 13.57
CA VAL A 104 13.76 5.78 14.49
C VAL A 104 13.26 4.55 15.26
N TYR A 105 13.14 3.40 14.59
CA TYR A 105 12.75 2.16 15.25
C TYR A 105 13.71 1.79 16.37
N ARG A 106 15.03 1.82 16.10
CA ARG A 106 16.05 1.49 17.09
C ARG A 106 16.00 2.44 18.28
N GLN A 107 15.89 3.75 18.04
CA GLN A 107 15.75 4.73 19.12
C GLN A 107 14.53 4.44 19.99
N LEU A 108 13.37 4.18 19.38
CA LEU A 108 12.15 3.88 20.12
C LEU A 108 12.21 2.54 20.88
N ASP A 109 12.94 1.55 20.36
CA ASP A 109 13.17 0.27 21.04
C ASP A 109 14.11 0.43 22.24
N GLU A 110 15.20 1.19 22.09
CA GLU A 110 16.14 1.53 23.18
C GLU A 110 15.44 2.33 24.29
N ASP A 111 14.68 3.37 23.94
CA ASP A 111 13.89 4.17 24.88
C ASP A 111 12.88 3.30 25.65
N LYS A 112 12.26 2.33 24.95
CA LYS A 112 11.32 1.39 25.57
C LYS A 112 12.03 0.44 26.53
N GLN A 113 13.24 -0.03 26.19
CA GLN A 113 14.03 -0.88 27.07
C GLN A 113 14.51 -0.13 28.32
N ALA A 114 14.93 1.13 28.18
CA ALA A 114 15.37 1.98 29.29
C ALA A 114 14.24 2.31 30.30
N ARG A 115 12.99 2.37 29.83
CA ARG A 115 11.80 2.65 30.67
C ARG A 115 11.20 1.40 31.35
N ARG A 116 11.85 0.23 31.26
CA ARG A 116 11.37 -1.00 31.91
C ARG A 116 11.44 -0.88 33.43
N GLY A 117 10.37 -0.31 34.00
CA GLY A 117 10.15 -0.06 35.42
C GLY A 117 8.88 0.73 35.75
N GLY A 118 8.14 1.24 34.74
CA GLY A 118 6.87 1.96 34.94
C GLY A 118 5.64 1.24 34.36
N ASP A 119 4.52 1.30 35.08
CA ASP A 119 3.20 0.85 34.65
C ASP A 119 2.73 1.67 33.44
N SER A 120 2.52 1.06 32.25
CA SER A 120 1.76 1.72 31.15
C SER A 120 1.52 0.84 29.92
N PHE A 121 0.35 1.08 29.29
CA PHE A 121 -0.06 0.76 27.92
C PHE A 121 1.02 1.07 26.84
N ASP A 122 1.99 1.94 27.15
CA ASP A 122 3.10 2.31 26.28
C ASP A 122 4.12 1.16 26.05
N ALA A 123 4.23 0.24 27.02
CA ALA A 123 5.10 -0.93 26.95
C ALA A 123 4.56 -2.04 26.02
N THR A 124 3.24 -2.09 25.78
CA THR A 124 2.60 -3.05 24.87
C THR A 124 2.44 -2.50 23.45
N ALA A 125 2.71 -1.21 23.23
CA ALA A 125 2.61 -0.61 21.90
C ALA A 125 3.64 -1.19 20.92
N ARG A 126 3.15 -1.50 19.72
CA ARG A 126 3.97 -1.93 18.57
C ARG A 126 4.88 -0.80 18.11
N ILE A 127 6.19 -1.00 18.26
CA ILE A 127 7.22 0.00 17.96
C ILE A 127 7.19 0.39 16.48
N ASP A 128 6.92 -0.57 15.59
CA ASP A 128 6.83 -0.32 14.16
C ASP A 128 5.66 0.61 13.77
N LEU A 129 4.54 0.58 14.50
CA LEU A 129 3.42 1.51 14.30
C LEU A 129 3.78 2.92 14.80
N LYS A 130 4.47 3.02 15.94
CA LYS A 130 4.99 4.31 16.43
C LYS A 130 6.01 4.92 15.45
N THR A 131 6.93 4.08 14.95
CA THR A 131 7.92 4.44 13.94
C THR A 131 7.25 4.97 12.68
N GLN A 132 6.23 4.25 12.17
CA GLN A 132 5.44 4.71 11.03
C GLN A 132 4.84 6.11 11.28
N ALA A 133 4.21 6.31 12.44
CA ALA A 133 3.58 7.59 12.76
C ALA A 133 4.58 8.75 12.83
N VAL A 134 5.80 8.50 13.34
CA VAL A 134 6.89 9.49 13.34
C VAL A 134 7.33 9.82 11.91
N LEU A 135 7.57 8.82 11.08
CA LEU A 135 7.98 9.03 9.69
C LEU A 135 6.90 9.74 8.86
N GLU A 136 5.63 9.42 9.07
CA GLU A 136 4.51 10.11 8.42
C GLU A 136 4.47 11.60 8.82
N LYS A 137 4.68 11.94 10.10
CA LYS A 137 4.79 13.33 10.57
C LYS A 137 6.00 14.07 9.98
N MET A 138 7.11 13.36 9.75
CA MET A 138 8.30 13.90 9.10
C MET A 138 8.15 14.04 7.57
N GLY A 139 7.03 13.63 6.98
CA GLY A 139 6.87 13.58 5.52
C GLY A 139 7.75 12.51 4.85
N LYS A 140 8.29 11.55 5.61
CA LYS A 140 9.16 10.46 5.13
C LYS A 140 8.32 9.29 4.61
N ARG A 141 7.57 9.55 3.54
CA ARG A 141 6.77 8.55 2.82
C ARG A 141 6.91 8.76 1.33
N VAL A 142 7.07 7.67 0.58
CA VAL A 142 7.20 7.69 -0.88
C VAL A 142 6.10 6.87 -1.53
N ASN A 143 5.90 7.02 -2.85
CA ASN A 143 4.89 6.30 -3.63
C ASN A 143 3.49 6.37 -2.97
N THR A 144 3.05 7.57 -2.63
CA THR A 144 1.84 7.83 -1.81
C THR A 144 0.54 7.43 -2.50
N TYR A 145 0.52 7.45 -3.84
CA TYR A 145 -0.63 7.03 -4.64
C TYR A 145 -0.53 5.55 -5.03
N LYS A 146 -1.64 4.84 -4.92
CA LYS A 146 -1.72 3.44 -5.37
C LYS A 146 -1.60 3.38 -6.89
N LYS A 147 -0.92 2.33 -7.36
CA LYS A 147 -0.81 2.00 -8.77
C LYS A 147 -0.79 0.49 -8.99
N ILE A 148 -1.15 0.08 -10.20
CA ILE A 148 -0.96 -1.27 -10.72
C ILE A 148 0.48 -1.40 -11.24
N GLY A 149 1.05 -2.61 -11.19
CA GLY A 149 2.38 -2.89 -11.71
C GLY A 149 3.52 -2.41 -10.81
N HIS A 150 4.65 -2.05 -11.43
CA HIS A 150 5.89 -1.67 -10.76
C HIS A 150 5.78 -0.39 -9.92
N VAL A 151 6.43 -0.42 -8.75
CA VAL A 151 6.58 0.72 -7.84
C VAL A 151 7.98 1.33 -7.99
N PRO A 152 8.11 2.64 -8.32
CA PRO A 152 9.40 3.28 -8.49
C PRO A 152 10.32 3.10 -7.26
N GLY A 153 11.57 2.70 -7.51
CA GLY A 153 12.60 2.52 -6.48
C GLY A 153 12.56 1.20 -5.71
N ILE A 154 11.59 0.33 -6.00
CA ILE A 154 11.46 -1.00 -5.39
C ILE A 154 11.79 -2.07 -6.42
N GLN A 155 12.63 -3.03 -6.02
CA GLN A 155 13.17 -4.09 -6.88
C GLN A 155 12.76 -5.46 -6.35
N VAL A 156 12.61 -6.43 -7.25
CA VAL A 156 12.41 -7.84 -6.87
C VAL A 156 13.57 -8.28 -5.96
N GLY A 157 13.24 -8.97 -4.87
CA GLY A 157 14.19 -9.38 -3.84
C GLY A 157 14.36 -8.36 -2.71
N ASP A 158 13.79 -7.14 -2.82
CA ASP A 158 13.79 -6.19 -1.70
C ASP A 158 13.09 -6.79 -0.48
N GLU A 159 13.72 -6.60 0.68
CA GLU A 159 13.29 -7.17 1.96
C GLU A 159 12.78 -6.11 2.93
N PHE A 160 11.77 -6.48 3.70
CA PHE A 160 11.16 -5.66 4.73
C PHE A 160 10.90 -6.51 5.98
N GLN A 161 10.94 -5.90 7.15
CA GLN A 161 10.66 -6.58 8.43
C GLN A 161 9.22 -6.36 8.88
N TYR A 162 8.63 -5.21 8.54
CA TYR A 162 7.30 -4.82 8.98
C TYR A 162 6.42 -4.37 7.80
N LYS A 163 5.11 -4.66 7.90
CA LYS A 163 4.12 -4.12 6.95
C LYS A 163 4.05 -2.60 6.94
N THR A 164 4.46 -1.95 8.02
CA THR A 164 4.58 -0.50 8.09
C THR A 164 5.65 0.03 7.14
N GLU A 165 6.74 -0.70 6.92
CA GLU A 165 7.73 -0.38 5.89
C GLU A 165 7.10 -0.46 4.49
N LEU A 166 6.37 -1.55 4.19
CA LEU A 166 5.65 -1.72 2.91
C LEU A 166 4.71 -0.54 2.61
N ARG A 167 4.04 -0.02 3.65
CA ARG A 167 3.15 1.14 3.56
C ARG A 167 3.90 2.45 3.32
N LEU A 168 5.02 2.65 4.00
CA LEU A 168 5.85 3.85 3.86
C LEU A 168 6.52 3.95 2.49
N VAL A 169 6.87 2.82 1.88
CA VAL A 169 7.45 2.78 0.53
C VAL A 169 6.40 2.65 -0.58
N GLY A 170 5.11 2.51 -0.22
CA GLY A 170 3.98 2.42 -1.15
C GLY A 170 3.85 1.08 -1.89
N LEU A 171 4.51 0.02 -1.41
CA LEU A 171 4.43 -1.31 -2.00
C LEU A 171 3.07 -1.97 -1.71
N HIS A 172 2.59 -1.82 -0.47
CA HIS A 172 1.31 -2.34 0.02
C HIS A 172 0.75 -1.42 1.11
N SER A 173 -0.49 -0.92 0.97
CA SER A 173 -0.99 0.14 1.87
C SER A 173 -1.68 -0.35 3.15
N LYS A 174 -2.11 -1.62 3.19
CA LYS A 174 -2.82 -2.19 4.35
C LYS A 174 -1.86 -2.78 5.37
N THR A 175 -2.03 -2.43 6.64
CA THR A 175 -1.22 -2.98 7.74
C THR A 175 -1.76 -4.31 8.28
N MET A 176 -3.06 -4.58 8.12
CA MET A 176 -3.73 -5.78 8.66
C MET A 176 -4.26 -6.72 7.58
N GLY A 177 -4.52 -6.22 6.36
CA GLY A 177 -5.07 -7.03 5.28
C GLY A 177 -3.97 -7.62 4.40
N GLY A 178 -4.23 -8.79 3.84
CA GLY A 178 -3.34 -9.41 2.84
C GLY A 178 -3.53 -8.86 1.43
N ILE A 179 -4.74 -8.42 1.05
CA ILE A 179 -5.04 -7.94 -0.31
C ILE A 179 -5.18 -6.43 -0.32
N ASP A 180 -4.34 -5.72 -1.08
CA ASP A 180 -4.54 -4.31 -1.38
C ASP A 180 -5.16 -4.12 -2.77
N TYR A 181 -6.02 -3.11 -2.90
CA TYR A 181 -6.73 -2.82 -4.14
C TYR A 181 -7.02 -1.33 -4.29
N MET A 182 -7.30 -0.94 -5.54
CA MET A 182 -7.74 0.40 -5.92
C MET A 182 -8.94 0.35 -6.86
N LYS A 183 -9.69 1.44 -6.93
CA LYS A 183 -10.87 1.54 -7.80
C LYS A 183 -10.53 2.35 -9.05
N ILE A 184 -10.75 1.78 -10.22
CA ILE A 184 -10.55 2.42 -11.53
C ILE A 184 -11.84 2.24 -12.32
N GLY A 185 -12.45 3.35 -12.76
CA GLY A 185 -13.67 3.29 -13.59
C GLY A 185 -14.83 2.52 -12.94
N GLY A 186 -14.99 2.58 -11.61
CA GLY A 186 -16.04 1.85 -10.91
C GLY A 186 -15.66 0.43 -10.45
N VAL A 187 -14.57 -0.13 -10.98
CA VAL A 187 -14.15 -1.53 -10.74
C VAL A 187 -12.97 -1.57 -9.77
N ASN A 188 -12.98 -2.53 -8.84
CA ASN A 188 -11.85 -2.75 -7.94
C ASN A 188 -10.82 -3.67 -8.60
N PHE A 189 -9.55 -3.27 -8.60
CA PHE A 189 -8.41 -4.05 -9.08
C PHE A 189 -7.44 -4.29 -7.94
N ALA A 190 -7.02 -5.55 -7.75
CA ALA A 190 -5.97 -5.87 -6.80
C ALA A 190 -4.65 -5.26 -7.28
N THR A 191 -3.95 -4.57 -6.38
CA THR A 191 -2.65 -3.94 -6.67
C THR A 191 -1.50 -4.75 -6.09
N SER A 192 -1.71 -5.38 -4.94
CA SER A 192 -0.70 -6.21 -4.29
C SER A 192 -1.35 -7.20 -3.32
N ILE A 193 -0.69 -8.34 -3.12
CA ILE A 193 -0.98 -9.30 -2.06
C ILE A 193 0.24 -9.48 -1.16
N VAL A 194 -0.01 -9.66 0.13
CA VAL A 194 0.95 -10.20 1.08
C VAL A 194 0.51 -11.62 1.38
N ALA A 195 1.25 -12.59 0.84
CA ALA A 195 1.00 -14.01 0.99
C ALA A 195 1.75 -14.56 2.22
N SER A 196 1.19 -15.59 2.85
CA SER A 196 1.70 -16.18 4.11
C SER A 196 1.67 -15.23 5.31
N GLU A 197 0.52 -14.59 5.58
CA GLU A 197 0.28 -13.89 6.84
C GLU A 197 -0.82 -14.58 7.67
N GLY A 198 -0.49 -14.96 8.91
CA GLY A 198 -1.46 -15.42 9.91
C GLY A 198 -1.66 -16.93 9.98
N TYR A 199 -2.37 -17.34 11.04
CA TYR A 199 -2.74 -18.74 11.30
C TYR A 199 -3.84 -19.16 10.31
N ASP A 200 -3.66 -20.33 9.69
CA ASP A 200 -4.65 -21.10 8.91
C ASP A 200 -4.86 -20.73 7.43
N TYR A 201 -4.17 -19.72 6.89
CA TYR A 201 -4.15 -19.49 5.44
C TYR A 201 -3.00 -20.27 4.81
N ASP A 202 -3.30 -21.50 4.35
CA ASP A 202 -2.39 -22.43 3.65
C ASP A 202 -2.10 -21.94 2.21
N ASP A 203 -1.39 -20.80 2.13
CA ASP A 203 -0.87 -20.27 0.88
C ASP A 203 0.33 -21.11 0.42
N LYS A 204 0.32 -21.54 -0.84
CA LYS A 204 1.35 -22.42 -1.40
C LYS A 204 2.18 -21.70 -2.44
N PHE A 205 3.48 -21.95 -2.42
CA PHE A 205 4.44 -21.41 -3.36
C PHE A 205 5.10 -22.58 -4.07
N ASP A 206 4.98 -22.61 -5.40
CA ASP A 206 5.59 -23.60 -6.25
C ASP A 206 6.28 -22.87 -7.41
N ALA A 207 7.58 -22.64 -7.25
CA ALA A 207 8.41 -21.84 -8.16
C ALA A 207 7.75 -20.49 -8.52
N ASP A 208 7.31 -20.34 -9.77
CA ASP A 208 6.69 -19.14 -10.31
C ASP A 208 5.16 -19.08 -10.10
N VAL A 209 4.59 -20.01 -9.34
CA VAL A 209 3.15 -20.11 -9.07
C VAL A 209 2.88 -19.91 -7.59
N VAL A 210 1.88 -19.08 -7.29
CA VAL A 210 1.34 -18.90 -5.94
C VAL A 210 -0.13 -19.30 -5.91
N THR A 211 -0.49 -20.17 -4.98
CA THR A 211 -1.89 -20.41 -4.62
C THR A 211 -2.20 -19.61 -3.36
N TYR A 212 -2.95 -18.53 -3.53
CA TYR A 212 -3.28 -17.59 -2.48
C TYR A 212 -4.71 -17.77 -1.97
N THR A 213 -4.90 -17.69 -0.65
CA THR A 213 -6.20 -17.80 -0.01
C THR A 213 -6.84 -16.41 0.16
N GLY A 214 -8.10 -16.28 -0.24
CA GLY A 214 -8.86 -15.03 -0.17
C GLY A 214 -9.03 -14.50 1.26
N GLU A 215 -9.48 -13.25 1.36
CA GLU A 215 -9.76 -12.59 2.64
C GLU A 215 -11.20 -12.89 3.14
N GLY A 216 -11.35 -12.93 4.47
CA GLY A 216 -12.64 -13.12 5.15
C GLY A 216 -12.84 -14.54 5.70
N GLY A 217 -13.97 -14.76 6.36
CA GLY A 217 -14.33 -16.06 6.94
C GLY A 217 -13.60 -16.44 8.24
N ASN A 218 -12.47 -15.80 8.56
CA ASN A 218 -11.71 -16.07 9.78
C ASN A 218 -12.22 -15.30 11.01
N VAL A 219 -12.08 -15.96 12.16
CA VAL A 219 -12.49 -15.46 13.47
C VAL A 219 -11.39 -14.57 14.04
N ILE A 220 -11.46 -13.26 13.79
CA ILE A 220 -10.51 -12.30 14.37
C ILE A 220 -10.81 -12.05 15.87
N CYS A 221 -12.02 -12.37 16.34
CA CYS A 221 -12.46 -12.13 17.73
C CYS A 221 -12.93 -13.42 18.39
N LYS A 222 -12.42 -13.73 19.59
CA LYS A 222 -12.87 -14.86 20.42
C LYS A 222 -14.40 -14.85 20.53
N GLY A 223 -15.05 -15.94 20.10
CA GLY A 223 -16.50 -16.15 20.22
C GLY A 223 -17.31 -16.09 18.92
N LYS A 224 -16.71 -15.66 17.78
CA LYS A 224 -17.37 -15.80 16.46
C LYS A 224 -17.01 -17.14 15.82
N LYS A 225 -17.93 -17.70 15.04
CA LYS A 225 -17.68 -18.92 14.25
C LYS A 225 -17.08 -18.53 12.90
N SER A 226 -16.28 -19.42 12.32
CA SER A 226 -15.82 -19.23 10.95
C SER A 226 -17.02 -19.24 9.99
N GLU A 227 -16.96 -18.41 8.96
CA GLU A 227 -18.01 -18.25 7.95
C GLU A 227 -17.45 -18.53 6.56
N ASP A 228 -18.34 -18.85 5.61
CA ASP A 228 -17.94 -18.94 4.21
C ASP A 228 -17.45 -17.58 3.71
N GLN A 229 -16.34 -17.58 2.98
CA GLN A 229 -15.84 -16.38 2.32
C GLN A 229 -16.83 -15.89 1.27
N LYS A 230 -16.84 -14.58 1.06
CA LYS A 230 -17.71 -13.90 0.09
C LYS A 230 -16.86 -13.28 -1.01
N MET A 231 -17.39 -13.27 -2.24
CA MET A 231 -16.75 -12.62 -3.39
C MET A 231 -16.94 -11.09 -3.34
N VAL A 232 -16.30 -10.45 -2.35
CA VAL A 232 -16.37 -9.00 -2.09
C VAL A 232 -14.99 -8.45 -1.78
N LYS A 233 -14.85 -7.12 -1.76
CA LYS A 233 -13.61 -6.43 -1.36
C LYS A 233 -12.37 -6.99 -2.09
N GLY A 234 -11.38 -7.51 -1.37
CA GLY A 234 -10.14 -8.03 -1.93
C GLY A 234 -10.35 -9.25 -2.83
N ASN A 235 -11.27 -10.15 -2.49
CA ASN A 235 -11.58 -11.32 -3.31
C ASN A 235 -12.15 -10.90 -4.67
N LEU A 236 -13.10 -9.96 -4.66
CA LEU A 236 -13.65 -9.39 -5.88
C LEU A 236 -12.57 -8.65 -6.68
N ALA A 237 -11.65 -7.96 -6.02
CA ALA A 237 -10.56 -7.26 -6.67
C ALA A 237 -9.59 -8.22 -7.39
N LEU A 238 -9.27 -9.37 -6.80
CA LEU A 238 -8.47 -10.42 -7.45
C LEU A 238 -9.22 -11.07 -8.63
N ALA A 239 -10.51 -11.36 -8.47
CA ALA A 239 -11.34 -11.90 -9.55
C ALA A 239 -11.45 -10.93 -10.74
N ASN A 240 -11.56 -9.62 -10.48
CA ASN A 240 -11.51 -8.61 -11.52
C ASN A 240 -10.11 -8.52 -12.16
N SER A 241 -9.04 -8.56 -11.36
CA SER A 241 -7.67 -8.57 -11.90
C SER A 241 -7.42 -9.76 -12.84
N MET A 242 -7.98 -10.94 -12.54
CA MET A 242 -7.99 -12.09 -13.46
C MET A 242 -8.67 -11.75 -14.79
N ARG A 243 -9.92 -11.27 -14.74
CA ARG A 243 -10.72 -10.94 -15.93
C ARG A 243 -10.03 -9.91 -16.83
N HIS A 244 -9.35 -8.95 -16.24
CA HIS A 244 -8.73 -7.84 -16.94
C HIS A 244 -7.22 -8.00 -17.16
N LYS A 245 -6.63 -9.14 -16.76
CA LYS A 245 -5.19 -9.40 -16.81
C LYS A 245 -4.36 -8.28 -16.18
N SER A 246 -4.86 -7.75 -15.05
CA SER A 246 -4.17 -6.71 -14.30
C SER A 246 -3.06 -7.33 -13.44
N GLU A 247 -1.87 -6.73 -13.50
CA GLU A 247 -0.71 -7.15 -12.73
C GLU A 247 -0.94 -6.97 -11.22
N VAL A 248 -0.55 -7.98 -10.44
CA VAL A 248 -0.62 -7.98 -8.97
C VAL A 248 0.79 -8.16 -8.41
N ARG A 249 1.22 -7.27 -7.54
CA ARG A 249 2.49 -7.43 -6.80
C ARG A 249 2.36 -8.51 -5.75
N VAL A 250 3.29 -9.46 -5.70
CA VAL A 250 3.32 -10.51 -4.66
C VAL A 250 4.44 -10.21 -3.68
N ILE A 251 4.08 -10.21 -2.40
CA ILE A 251 5.00 -10.01 -1.28
C ILE A 251 4.90 -11.26 -0.40
N ARG A 252 5.97 -12.04 -0.31
CA ARG A 252 6.01 -13.30 0.42
C ARG A 252 6.43 -13.05 1.87
N GLY A 253 5.53 -13.35 2.81
CA GLY A 253 5.76 -13.27 4.24
C GLY A 253 6.33 -14.57 4.80
N GLN A 254 7.60 -14.58 5.16
CA GLN A 254 8.27 -15.75 5.73
C GLN A 254 8.43 -15.56 7.24
N GLU A 255 8.22 -16.62 8.01
CA GLU A 255 8.65 -16.62 9.41
C GLU A 255 10.17 -16.59 9.47
N ARG A 256 10.73 -15.74 10.33
CA ARG A 256 12.18 -15.68 10.51
C ARG A 256 12.66 -16.93 11.23
N LEU A 257 13.85 -17.42 10.88
CA LEU A 257 14.47 -18.60 11.53
C LEU A 257 14.58 -18.44 13.05
N ASP A 258 14.80 -17.22 13.52
CA ASP A 258 14.90 -16.91 14.95
C ASP A 258 13.55 -16.76 15.65
N LYS A 259 12.43 -16.94 14.94
CA LYS A 259 11.05 -16.79 15.41
C LYS A 259 10.74 -15.43 16.05
N ARG A 260 11.59 -14.42 15.79
CA ARG A 260 11.43 -13.05 16.31
C ARG A 260 10.62 -12.14 15.40
N GLY A 261 9.82 -12.71 14.50
CA GLY A 261 8.92 -11.99 13.61
C GLY A 261 8.89 -12.57 12.21
N ARG A 262 8.48 -11.73 11.26
CA ARG A 262 8.40 -12.09 9.85
C ARG A 262 9.41 -11.29 9.01
N ARG A 263 9.71 -11.83 7.84
CA ARG A 263 10.47 -11.19 6.75
C ARG A 263 9.53 -11.14 5.55
N TYR A 264 9.39 -9.99 4.93
CA TYR A 264 8.58 -9.79 3.73
C TYR A 264 9.52 -9.56 2.55
N VAL A 265 9.40 -10.37 1.51
CA VAL A 265 10.22 -10.27 0.30
C VAL A 265 9.31 -9.91 -0.88
N TYR A 266 9.70 -8.93 -1.68
CA TYR A 266 8.97 -8.61 -2.91
C TYR A 266 9.36 -9.56 -4.04
N ASP A 267 8.45 -10.45 -4.43
CA ASP A 267 8.72 -11.49 -5.45
C ASP A 267 8.47 -11.02 -6.88
N GLY A 268 7.85 -9.85 -7.05
CA GLY A 268 7.57 -9.24 -8.35
C GLY A 268 6.09 -9.22 -8.71
N LEU A 269 5.83 -9.21 -10.01
CA LEU A 269 4.51 -9.10 -10.63
C LEU A 269 4.00 -10.46 -11.09
N TYR A 270 2.72 -10.68 -10.84
CA TYR A 270 2.00 -11.89 -11.16
C TYR A 270 0.69 -11.54 -11.87
N LEU A 271 0.16 -12.48 -12.64
CA LEU A 271 -1.20 -12.45 -13.15
C LEU A 271 -2.03 -13.48 -12.40
N VAL A 272 -3.30 -13.16 -12.13
CA VAL A 272 -4.25 -14.15 -11.60
C VAL A 272 -4.74 -14.99 -12.76
N ASP A 273 -4.49 -16.29 -12.73
CA ASP A 273 -4.88 -17.22 -13.80
C ASP A 273 -6.33 -17.66 -13.64
N ILE A 274 -6.64 -18.18 -12.45
CA ILE A 274 -7.93 -18.77 -12.10
C ILE A 274 -8.21 -18.59 -10.61
N TYR A 275 -9.48 -18.70 -10.23
CA TYR A 275 -9.90 -18.85 -8.84
C TYR A 275 -10.98 -19.92 -8.70
N TRP A 276 -11.04 -20.56 -7.55
CA TRP A 276 -12.04 -21.56 -7.21
C TRP A 276 -12.44 -21.46 -5.73
N LEU A 277 -13.47 -22.21 -5.36
CA LEU A 277 -13.92 -22.34 -3.98
C LEU A 277 -13.44 -23.69 -3.44
N GLU A 278 -12.83 -23.69 -2.26
CA GLU A 278 -12.29 -24.87 -1.60
C GLU A 278 -12.84 -24.96 -0.17
N LYS A 279 -13.06 -26.17 0.34
CA LYS A 279 -13.43 -26.35 1.75
C LYS A 279 -12.16 -26.39 2.58
N GLY A 280 -11.96 -25.39 3.44
CA GLY A 280 -10.89 -25.41 4.44
C GLY A 280 -11.19 -26.39 5.58
N ASP A 281 -10.22 -26.60 6.46
CA ASP A 281 -10.28 -27.58 7.56
C ASP A 281 -11.48 -27.40 8.50
N SER A 282 -12.00 -26.16 8.60
CA SER A 282 -13.20 -25.86 9.38
C SER A 282 -14.53 -26.17 8.67
N GLY A 283 -14.49 -26.78 7.48
CA GLY A 283 -15.66 -27.04 6.62
C GLY A 283 -16.23 -25.79 5.93
N LYS A 284 -15.57 -24.64 6.09
CA LYS A 284 -15.95 -23.37 5.47
C LYS A 284 -15.31 -23.19 4.11
N SER A 285 -16.04 -22.50 3.26
CA SER A 285 -15.65 -22.25 1.88
C SER A 285 -14.68 -21.08 1.81
N LEU A 286 -13.50 -21.32 1.26
CA LEU A 286 -12.42 -20.36 1.08
C LEU A 286 -12.24 -20.14 -0.42
N TYR A 287 -12.06 -18.90 -0.85
CA TYR A 287 -11.61 -18.64 -2.22
C TYR A 287 -10.12 -18.91 -2.32
N LYS A 288 -9.71 -19.68 -3.32
CA LYS A 288 -8.32 -19.89 -3.70
C LYS A 288 -8.08 -19.23 -5.05
N PHE A 289 -6.94 -18.56 -5.18
CA PHE A 289 -6.51 -17.87 -6.39
C PHE A 289 -5.16 -18.45 -6.80
N LYS A 290 -5.05 -18.91 -8.05
CA LYS A 290 -3.76 -19.27 -8.64
C LYS A 290 -3.21 -18.06 -9.37
N LEU A 291 -2.00 -17.65 -9.01
CA LEU A 291 -1.27 -16.57 -9.65
C LEU A 291 0.02 -17.10 -10.26
N SER A 292 0.31 -16.72 -11.51
CA SER A 292 1.56 -17.06 -12.20
C SER A 292 2.43 -15.82 -12.39
N ARG A 293 3.72 -15.98 -12.13
CA ARG A 293 4.71 -14.92 -12.24
C ARG A 293 4.89 -14.50 -13.69
N ILE A 294 4.97 -13.18 -13.92
CA ILE A 294 5.23 -12.66 -15.26
C ILE A 294 6.69 -12.97 -15.65
N PRO A 295 6.96 -13.55 -16.84
CA PRO A 295 8.31 -13.84 -17.30
C PRO A 295 9.19 -12.59 -17.46
N GLY A 296 10.51 -12.76 -17.45
CA GLY A 296 11.48 -11.68 -17.71
C GLY A 296 11.82 -10.81 -16.49
N GLN A 297 11.29 -11.14 -15.32
CA GLN A 297 11.68 -10.49 -14.06
C GLN A 297 12.93 -11.15 -13.46
N PRO A 298 13.70 -10.44 -12.61
CA PRO A 298 14.82 -11.03 -11.88
C PRO A 298 14.44 -12.34 -11.16
N PRO A 299 15.38 -13.27 -10.95
CA PRO A 299 15.09 -14.54 -10.28
C PRO A 299 14.59 -14.30 -8.84
N LEU A 300 13.78 -15.23 -8.35
CA LEU A 300 13.35 -15.22 -6.95
C LEU A 300 14.53 -15.50 -6.02
N THR A 301 14.56 -14.81 -4.89
CA THR A 301 15.50 -15.01 -3.78
C THR A 301 14.91 -15.88 -2.68
#